data_AF-A0A961ETR1-F1
#
_entry.id   AF-A0A961ETR1-F1
#
_cell.length_a   1.000
_cell.length_b   1.000
_cell.length_c   1.000
_cell.angle_alpha   90.00
_cell.angle_beta   90.00
_cell.angle_gamma   90.00
#
_symmetry.space_group_name_H-M   'P 1'
#
loop_
_entity.id
_entity.type
_entity.pdbx_description
1 polymer ?
#
loop_
_entity_poly.entity_id
_entity_poly.type
_entity_poly.pdbx_seq_one_letter_code
_entity_poly.pdbx_strand_id
1 'polypeptide(L)'
;SILRSGRPWVIPLAVALIAVICFSRMVLGVHFPQDIIGGLILGGVVLFIFMRSIDSILGWYESLSTGRKIGYSLVVSWILIALAIILRSLLNHEDPDTWKIMATLAEGVDVSDVASLKKAFDPRSLDPLITIAGTLAGVGVSLALSERSNHFRIIKKPAAYVGIFLLGFIGLVIFRELPKKIFPFEDEILAGIVRYGRYFITMLWAVYWAPMLFKSLGWAEPLPDNEMKTFLQLENKQ
;
A
#
# COMPACT_ATOMS: atom_id res chain seq x y z
N SER A 1 13.51 -12.15 -10.38
CA SER A 1 14.71 -11.31 -10.67
C SER A 1 14.42 -10.04 -11.53
N ILE A 2 13.94 -8.94 -10.94
CA ILE A 2 13.45 -7.73 -11.65
C ILE A 2 14.56 -6.82 -12.23
N LEU A 3 15.80 -6.92 -11.75
CA LEU A 3 16.93 -6.08 -12.23
C LEU A 3 17.60 -6.58 -13.52
N ARG A 4 17.15 -7.69 -14.11
CA ARG A 4 17.72 -8.22 -15.37
C ARG A 4 17.03 -7.68 -16.64
N SER A 5 16.08 -6.76 -16.52
CA SER A 5 15.41 -6.13 -17.68
C SER A 5 16.24 -5.00 -18.32
N GLY A 6 17.40 -5.36 -18.89
CA GLY A 6 17.97 -4.84 -20.15
C GLY A 6 18.13 -3.33 -20.42
N ARG A 7 17.93 -2.40 -19.49
CA ARG A 7 18.06 -0.95 -19.74
C ARG A 7 19.06 -0.29 -18.79
N PRO A 8 20.32 -0.10 -19.22
CA PRO A 8 21.40 0.36 -18.34
C PRO A 8 21.21 1.78 -17.79
N TRP A 9 20.28 2.57 -18.33
CA TRP A 9 19.98 3.93 -17.86
C TRP A 9 19.06 3.98 -16.63
N VAL A 10 18.36 2.89 -16.30
CA VAL A 10 17.40 2.87 -15.19
C VAL A 10 18.12 2.96 -13.84
N ILE A 11 19.24 2.26 -13.69
CA ILE A 11 20.06 2.27 -12.48
C ILE A 11 20.62 3.67 -12.17
N PRO A 12 21.33 4.36 -13.09
CA PRO A 12 21.84 5.69 -12.81
C PRO A 12 20.71 6.70 -12.58
N LEU A 13 19.56 6.58 -13.26
CA LEU A 13 18.41 7.43 -12.97
C LEU A 13 17.85 7.21 -11.55
N ALA A 14 17.71 5.96 -11.12
CA ALA A 14 17.25 5.64 -9.78
C ALA A 14 18.24 6.15 -8.71
N VAL A 15 19.54 5.98 -8.92
CA VAL A 15 20.58 6.51 -8.04
C VAL A 15 20.54 8.04 -7.99
N ALA A 16 20.38 8.71 -9.14
CA ALA A 16 20.25 10.16 -9.21
C ALA A 16 18.99 10.65 -8.46
N LEU A 17 17.85 9.97 -8.62
CA LEU A 17 16.61 10.30 -7.91
C LEU A 17 16.79 10.14 -6.39
N ILE A 18 17.39 9.04 -5.95
CA ILE A 18 17.70 8.81 -4.52
C ILE A 18 18.59 9.94 -3.99
N ALA A 19 19.66 10.29 -4.73
CA ALA A 19 20.56 11.37 -4.34
C ALA A 19 19.85 12.73 -4.22
N VAL A 20 18.97 13.06 -5.18
CA VAL A 20 18.17 14.30 -5.15
C VAL A 20 17.21 14.32 -3.96
N ILE A 21 16.56 13.19 -3.64
CA ILE A 21 15.67 13.08 -2.46
C ILE A 21 16.48 13.28 -1.17
N CYS A 22 17.62 12.60 -1.02
CA CYS A 22 18.50 12.76 0.14
C CYS A 22 19.00 14.20 0.29
N PHE A 23 19.40 14.82 -0.82
CA PHE A 23 19.84 16.22 -0.83
C PHE A 23 18.73 17.19 -0.42
N SER A 24 17.52 17.00 -0.96
CA SER A 24 16.34 17.80 -0.60
C SER A 24 16.06 17.78 0.91
N ARG A 25 16.20 16.62 1.56
CA ARG A 25 16.02 16.48 3.02
C ARG A 25 17.07 17.21 3.85
N MET A 26 18.32 17.28 3.37
CA MET A 26 19.37 18.08 4.01
C MET A 26 19.12 19.58 3.84
N VAL A 27 18.74 20.01 2.63
CA VAL A 27 18.47 21.44 2.33
C VAL A 27 17.28 21.96 3.15
N LEU A 28 16.25 21.15 3.36
CA LEU A 28 15.12 21.49 4.23
C LEU A 28 15.49 21.52 5.72
N GLY A 29 16.71 21.12 6.11
CA GLY A 29 17.19 21.15 7.49
C GLY A 29 16.48 20.17 8.43
N VAL A 30 15.68 19.24 7.90
CA VAL A 30 14.85 18.32 8.69
C VAL A 30 15.56 17.01 9.08
N HIS A 31 16.68 16.68 8.43
CA HIS A 31 17.43 15.46 8.68
C HIS A 31 18.93 15.73 8.73
N PHE A 32 19.61 15.14 9.70
CA PHE A 32 21.06 15.14 9.78
C PHE A 32 21.66 14.14 8.78
N PRO A 33 22.91 14.33 8.32
CA PRO A 33 23.55 13.39 7.38
C PRO A 33 23.57 11.93 7.87
N GLN A 34 23.70 11.72 9.18
CA GLN A 34 23.64 10.40 9.81
C GLN A 34 22.28 9.71 9.63
N ASP A 35 21.17 10.46 9.65
CA ASP A 35 19.82 9.93 9.45
C ASP A 35 19.65 9.40 8.02
N ILE A 36 20.24 10.12 7.06
CA ILE A 36 20.23 9.75 5.64
C ILE A 36 21.06 8.49 5.40
N ILE A 37 22.27 8.43 5.96
CA ILE A 37 23.13 7.26 5.84
C ILE A 37 22.44 6.03 6.46
N GLY A 38 21.85 6.19 7.66
CA GLY A 38 21.08 5.14 8.31
C GLY A 38 19.91 4.66 7.45
N GLY A 39 19.15 5.60 6.87
CA GLY A 39 18.04 5.29 5.96
C GLY A 39 18.48 4.56 4.69
N LEU A 40 19.61 4.95 4.09
CA LEU A 40 20.17 4.28 2.90
C LEU A 40 20.63 2.86 3.21
N ILE A 41 21.31 2.66 4.33
CA ILE A 41 21.75 1.33 4.79
C ILE A 41 20.51 0.44 5.03
N LEU A 42 19.53 0.93 5.79
CA LEU A 42 18.32 0.18 6.09
C LEU A 42 17.55 -0.16 4.82
N GLY A 43 17.36 0.80 3.92
CA GLY A 43 16.71 0.59 2.62
C GLY A 43 17.45 -0.44 1.76
N GLY A 44 18.78 -0.39 1.73
CA GLY A 44 19.63 -1.36 1.05
C GLY A 44 19.48 -2.77 1.61
N VAL A 45 19.46 -2.91 2.95
CA VAL A 45 19.24 -4.20 3.63
C VAL A 45 17.85 -4.76 3.31
N VAL A 46 16.81 -3.93 3.40
CA VAL A 46 15.43 -4.35 3.07
C VAL A 46 15.31 -4.77 1.61
N LEU A 47 15.91 -4.00 0.69
CA LEU A 47 15.92 -4.33 -0.74
C LEU A 47 16.65 -5.65 -1.00
N PHE A 48 17.79 -5.87 -0.34
CA PHE A 48 18.55 -7.11 -0.45
C PHE A 48 17.73 -8.32 0.01
N ILE A 49 17.11 -8.23 1.20
CA ILE A 49 16.25 -9.29 1.75
C ILE A 49 15.08 -9.57 0.80
N PHE A 50 14.43 -8.52 0.29
CA PHE A 50 13.33 -8.62 -0.65
C PHE A 50 13.74 -9.37 -1.92
N MET A 51 14.83 -8.95 -2.58
CA MET A 51 15.32 -9.59 -3.79
C MET A 51 15.70 -11.05 -3.57
N ARG A 52 16.22 -11.39 -2.39
CA ARG A 52 16.62 -12.76 -2.06
C ARG A 52 15.45 -13.69 -1.77
N SER A 53 14.33 -13.13 -1.29
CA SER A 53 13.23 -13.90 -0.72
C SER A 53 11.98 -13.92 -1.60
N ILE A 54 11.81 -12.95 -2.50
CA ILE A 54 10.58 -12.78 -3.29
C ILE A 54 10.23 -14.02 -4.12
N ASP A 55 11.19 -14.58 -4.85
CA ASP A 55 10.93 -15.72 -5.73
C ASP A 55 10.51 -16.97 -4.91
N SER A 56 11.15 -17.20 -3.74
CA SER A 56 10.76 -18.27 -2.81
C SER A 56 9.38 -18.06 -2.18
N ILE A 57 9.08 -16.82 -1.75
CA ILE A 57 7.79 -16.46 -1.15
C ILE A 57 6.67 -16.60 -2.19
N LEU A 58 6.92 -16.16 -3.42
CA LEU A 58 5.93 -16.20 -4.50
C LEU A 58 5.62 -17.65 -4.88
N GLY A 59 6.64 -18.50 -5.06
CA GLY A 59 6.43 -19.93 -5.35
C GLY A 59 5.68 -20.66 -4.22
N TRP A 60 6.01 -20.36 -2.95
CA TRP A 60 5.23 -20.87 -1.82
C TRP A 60 3.79 -20.37 -1.86
N TYR A 61 3.58 -19.07 -2.07
CA TYR A 61 2.25 -18.47 -2.10
C TYR A 61 1.40 -19.06 -3.22
N GLU A 62 1.93 -19.20 -4.42
CA GLU A 62 1.24 -19.74 -5.59
C GLU A 62 0.77 -21.19 -5.38
N SER A 63 1.54 -22.00 -4.64
CA SER A 63 1.18 -23.38 -4.31
C SER A 63 -0.05 -23.53 -3.39
N LEU A 64 -0.49 -22.43 -2.76
CA LEU A 64 -1.60 -22.44 -1.83
C LEU A 64 -2.96 -22.43 -2.54
N SER A 65 -3.97 -23.03 -1.90
CA SER A 65 -5.35 -22.88 -2.36
C SER A 65 -5.85 -21.45 -2.15
N THR A 66 -6.83 -21.03 -2.97
CA THR A 66 -7.45 -19.69 -2.87
C THR A 66 -7.91 -19.34 -1.45
N GLY A 67 -8.50 -20.31 -0.73
CA GLY A 67 -8.92 -20.09 0.66
C GLY A 67 -7.75 -19.83 1.62
N ARG A 68 -6.61 -20.52 1.44
CA ARG A 68 -5.40 -20.29 2.24
C ARG A 68 -4.76 -18.94 1.91
N LYS A 69 -4.75 -18.52 0.65
CA LYS A 69 -4.27 -17.20 0.22
C LYS A 69 -5.06 -16.07 0.89
N ILE A 70 -6.39 -16.17 0.89
CA ILE A 70 -7.29 -15.26 1.61
C ILE A 70 -6.98 -15.29 3.12
N GLY A 71 -6.92 -16.48 3.71
CA GLY A 71 -6.65 -16.68 5.14
C GLY A 71 -5.34 -16.03 5.58
N TYR A 72 -4.23 -16.29 4.90
CA TYR A 72 -2.93 -15.69 5.23
C TYR A 72 -2.94 -14.17 5.06
N SER A 73 -3.56 -13.63 4.01
CA SER A 73 -3.64 -12.19 3.79
C SER A 73 -4.36 -11.48 4.94
N LEU A 74 -5.45 -12.07 5.43
CA LEU A 74 -6.18 -11.57 6.60
C LEU A 74 -5.36 -11.73 7.87
N VAL A 75 -4.76 -12.91 8.11
CA VAL A 75 -3.95 -13.15 9.32
C VAL A 75 -2.76 -12.20 9.40
N VAL A 76 -2.01 -12.02 8.31
CA VAL A 76 -0.87 -11.08 8.26
C VAL A 76 -1.33 -9.65 8.55
N SER A 77 -2.45 -9.24 7.97
CA SER A 77 -3.06 -7.93 8.22
C SER A 77 -3.42 -7.74 9.70
N TRP A 78 -4.02 -8.73 10.34
CA TRP A 78 -4.37 -8.69 11.77
C TRP A 78 -3.14 -8.73 12.68
N ILE A 79 -2.09 -9.48 12.30
CA ILE A 79 -0.80 -9.48 13.00
C ILE A 79 -0.19 -8.08 12.99
N LEU A 80 -0.29 -7.33 11.87
CA LEU A 80 0.20 -5.95 11.83
C LEU A 80 -0.57 -5.03 12.79
N ILE A 81 -1.89 -5.17 12.88
CA ILE A 81 -2.70 -4.40 13.84
C ILE A 81 -2.36 -4.81 15.29
N ALA A 82 -2.23 -6.10 15.57
CA ALA A 82 -1.85 -6.59 16.89
C ALA A 82 -0.46 -6.08 17.29
N LEU A 83 0.50 -6.12 16.37
CA LEU A 83 1.84 -5.56 16.58
C LEU A 83 1.78 -4.05 16.85
N ALA A 84 0.95 -3.31 16.11
CA ALA A 84 0.74 -1.88 16.33
C ALA A 84 0.24 -1.57 17.75
N ILE A 85 -0.76 -2.34 18.22
CA ILE A 85 -1.34 -2.21 19.56
C ILE A 85 -0.29 -2.53 20.64
N ILE A 86 0.46 -3.63 20.45
CA ILE A 86 1.53 -4.03 21.38
C ILE A 86 2.61 -2.94 21.45
N LEU A 87 3.10 -2.47 20.30
CA LEU A 87 4.11 -1.42 20.24
C LEU A 87 3.62 -0.12 20.91
N ARG A 88 2.38 0.30 20.64
CA ARG A 88 1.77 1.46 21.31
C ARG A 88 1.73 1.29 22.82
N SER A 89 1.38 0.09 23.30
CA SER A 89 1.34 -0.22 24.73
C SER A 89 2.72 -0.19 25.38
N LEU A 90 3.77 -0.67 24.69
CA LEU A 90 5.15 -0.65 25.18
C LEU A 90 5.76 0.77 25.18
N LEU A 91 5.33 1.62 24.26
CA LEU A 91 5.80 3.00 24.09
C LEU A 91 4.96 4.03 24.85
N ASN A 92 4.13 3.59 25.81
CA ASN A 92 3.26 4.44 26.60
C ASN A 92 4.03 5.15 27.73
N HIS A 93 4.88 6.11 27.33
CA HIS A 93 5.59 7.03 28.21
C HIS A 93 5.30 8.47 27.79
N GLU A 94 5.44 9.41 28.73
CA GLU A 94 5.30 10.84 28.42
C GLU A 94 6.42 11.30 27.49
N ASP A 95 6.05 12.00 26.42
CA ASP A 95 7.02 12.60 25.51
C ASP A 95 7.77 13.75 26.20
N PRO A 96 9.09 13.88 25.98
CA PRO A 96 9.85 15.04 26.40
C PRO A 96 9.24 16.35 25.91
N ASP A 97 9.22 17.38 26.75
CA ASP A 97 8.61 18.66 26.39
C ASP A 97 9.28 19.33 25.18
N THR A 98 10.58 19.11 25.00
CA THR A 98 11.31 19.53 23.80
C THR A 98 10.70 18.97 22.52
N TRP A 99 10.20 17.73 22.53
CA TRP A 99 9.59 17.11 21.36
C TRP A 99 8.22 17.72 21.06
N LYS A 100 7.44 18.03 22.09
CA LYS A 100 6.17 18.73 21.94
C LYS A 100 6.37 20.10 21.29
N ILE A 101 7.35 20.87 21.77
CA ILE A 101 7.72 22.19 21.23
C ILE A 101 8.13 22.08 19.75
N MET A 102 8.96 21.10 19.40
CA MET A 102 9.40 20.92 18.01
C MET A 102 8.25 20.49 17.09
N ALA A 103 7.37 19.61 17.57
CA ALA A 103 6.18 19.20 16.81
C ALA A 103 5.22 20.38 16.58
N THR A 104 5.00 21.23 17.58
CA THR A 104 4.14 22.42 17.46
C THR A 104 4.73 23.45 16.50
N LEU A 105 6.05 23.63 16.50
CA LEU A 105 6.75 24.48 15.53
C LEU A 105 6.65 23.94 14.10
N ALA A 106 6.74 22.62 13.92
CA ALA A 106 6.65 21.97 12.60
C ALA A 106 5.23 22.05 12.00
N GLU A 107 4.20 21.86 12.83
CA GLU A 107 2.79 21.92 12.41
C GLU A 107 2.22 23.35 12.40
N GLY A 108 2.96 24.34 12.91
CA GLY A 108 2.50 25.73 13.01
C GLY A 108 1.37 25.92 14.02
N VAL A 109 1.33 25.10 15.06
CA VAL A 109 0.32 25.09 16.13
C VAL A 109 0.91 25.73 17.38
N ASP A 110 0.08 26.40 18.19
CA ASP A 110 0.52 26.95 19.47
C ASP A 110 0.91 25.81 20.44
N VAL A 111 2.02 25.99 21.17
CA VAL A 111 2.54 25.03 22.16
C VAL A 111 1.51 24.70 23.24
N SER A 112 0.62 25.64 23.54
CA SER A 112 -0.43 25.49 24.54
C SER A 112 -1.64 24.66 24.08
N ASP A 113 -1.84 24.46 22.78
CA ASP A 113 -2.97 23.71 22.23
C ASP A 113 -2.58 22.28 21.81
N VAL A 114 -2.30 21.46 22.81
CA VAL A 114 -1.93 20.04 22.65
C VAL A 114 -3.04 19.22 21.96
N ALA A 115 -4.30 19.65 22.04
CA ALA A 115 -5.42 18.95 21.42
C ALA A 115 -5.43 19.13 19.90
N SER A 116 -5.19 20.35 19.40
CA SER A 116 -5.07 20.57 17.95
C SER A 116 -3.78 19.95 17.39
N LEU A 117 -2.68 19.95 18.16
CA LEU A 117 -1.46 19.22 17.80
C LEU A 117 -1.73 17.73 17.62
N LYS A 118 -2.37 17.06 18.58
CA LYS A 118 -2.73 15.63 18.46
C LYS A 118 -3.66 15.34 17.29
N LYS A 119 -4.53 16.28 16.95
CA LYS A 119 -5.42 16.15 15.79
C LYS A 119 -4.67 16.29 14.46
N ALA A 120 -3.66 17.15 14.41
CA ALA A 120 -2.81 17.35 13.24
C ALA A 120 -1.80 16.19 13.06
N PHE A 121 -1.14 15.80 14.15
CA PHE A 121 -0.09 14.80 14.19
C PHE A 121 -0.10 14.03 15.53
N ASP A 122 -0.55 12.78 15.49
CA ASP A 122 -0.41 11.84 16.60
C ASP A 122 0.58 10.72 16.22
N PRO A 123 1.81 10.72 16.78
CA PRO A 123 2.83 9.72 16.46
C PRO A 123 2.46 8.31 16.95
N ARG A 124 1.49 8.19 17.87
CA ARG A 124 1.02 6.92 18.42
C ARG A 124 -0.33 6.49 17.84
N SER A 125 -0.84 7.21 16.83
CA SER A 125 -2.09 6.85 16.16
C SER A 125 -1.97 5.50 15.45
N LEU A 126 -2.97 4.65 15.65
CA LEU A 126 -3.07 3.36 14.95
C LEU A 126 -3.61 3.53 13.52
N ASP A 127 -4.08 4.71 13.15
CA ASP A 127 -4.73 4.98 11.87
C ASP A 127 -3.91 4.54 10.64
N PRO A 128 -2.60 4.88 10.52
CA PRO A 128 -1.81 4.49 9.36
C PRO A 128 -1.65 2.97 9.27
N LEU A 129 -1.44 2.31 10.41
CA LEU A 129 -1.25 0.86 10.46
C LEU A 129 -2.55 0.11 10.16
N ILE A 130 -3.69 0.59 10.65
CA ILE A 130 -5.02 0.08 10.28
C ILE A 130 -5.28 0.26 8.77
N THR A 131 -4.91 1.41 8.21
CA THR A 131 -5.00 1.66 6.76
C THR A 131 -4.15 0.67 5.97
N ILE A 132 -2.88 0.50 6.33
CA ILE A 132 -1.95 -0.44 5.67
C ILE A 132 -2.49 -1.88 5.79
N ALA A 133 -2.95 -2.27 6.97
CA ALA A 133 -3.52 -3.59 7.22
C ALA A 133 -4.76 -3.83 6.34
N GLY A 134 -5.71 -2.89 6.30
CA GLY A 134 -6.89 -2.98 5.45
C GLY A 134 -6.53 -3.06 3.95
N THR A 135 -5.55 -2.26 3.51
CA THR A 135 -5.03 -2.31 2.15
C THR A 135 -4.38 -3.65 1.82
N LEU A 136 -3.51 -4.18 2.69
CA LEU A 136 -2.84 -5.48 2.50
C LEU A 136 -3.83 -6.62 2.43
N ALA A 137 -4.79 -6.67 3.36
CA ALA A 137 -5.87 -7.63 3.34
C ALA A 137 -6.68 -7.53 2.05
N GLY A 138 -7.06 -6.31 1.64
CA GLY A 138 -7.83 -6.08 0.43
C GLY A 138 -7.09 -6.53 -0.82
N VAL A 139 -5.82 -6.14 -0.98
CA VAL A 139 -4.98 -6.58 -2.11
C VAL A 139 -4.81 -8.09 -2.12
N GLY A 140 -4.45 -8.70 -0.99
CA GLY A 140 -4.22 -10.15 -0.90
C GLY A 140 -5.47 -10.96 -1.23
N VAL A 141 -6.63 -10.56 -0.72
CA VAL A 141 -7.92 -11.17 -1.07
C VAL A 141 -8.25 -10.96 -2.55
N SER A 142 -8.09 -9.75 -3.08
CA SER A 142 -8.33 -9.48 -4.50
C SER A 142 -7.48 -10.32 -5.43
N LEU A 143 -6.19 -10.46 -5.12
CA LEU A 143 -5.26 -11.26 -5.90
C LEU A 143 -5.66 -12.73 -5.86
N ALA A 144 -5.94 -13.27 -4.67
CA ALA A 144 -6.39 -14.65 -4.50
C ALA A 144 -7.67 -14.95 -5.30
N LEU A 145 -8.62 -14.01 -5.35
CA LEU A 145 -9.84 -14.13 -6.15
C LEU A 145 -9.57 -13.99 -7.66
N SER A 146 -8.59 -13.15 -8.04
CA SER A 146 -8.28 -12.84 -9.43
C SER A 146 -7.59 -13.97 -10.19
N GLU A 147 -6.91 -14.89 -9.48
CA GLU A 147 -6.15 -16.02 -10.04
C GLU A 147 -6.96 -16.90 -11.01
N ARG A 148 -8.29 -16.94 -10.87
CA ARG A 148 -9.13 -17.87 -11.65
C ARG A 148 -9.75 -17.26 -12.91
N SER A 149 -9.79 -15.94 -13.07
CA SER A 149 -10.53 -15.37 -14.22
C SER A 149 -10.26 -13.91 -14.57
N ASN A 150 -9.36 -13.20 -13.86
CA ASN A 150 -9.32 -11.74 -13.95
C ASN A 150 -8.21 -11.16 -14.80
N HIS A 151 -7.56 -11.99 -15.61
CA HIS A 151 -6.65 -11.49 -16.64
C HIS A 151 -7.44 -10.97 -17.82
N PHE A 152 -7.14 -9.75 -18.25
CA PHE A 152 -7.86 -9.10 -19.34
C PHE A 152 -6.93 -8.25 -20.19
N ARG A 153 -7.34 -8.05 -21.44
CA ARG A 153 -6.73 -7.09 -22.36
C ARG A 153 -7.74 -5.99 -22.65
N ILE A 154 -7.30 -4.74 -22.54
CA ILE A 154 -8.15 -3.59 -22.87
C ILE A 154 -8.37 -3.54 -24.37
N ILE A 155 -9.61 -3.30 -24.79
CA ILE A 155 -9.93 -3.11 -26.21
C ILE A 155 -9.32 -1.77 -26.66
N LYS A 156 -8.67 -1.76 -27.82
CA LYS A 156 -8.00 -0.58 -28.40
C LYS A 156 -8.99 0.48 -28.94
N LYS A 157 -9.95 0.91 -28.12
CA LYS A 157 -10.92 1.97 -28.40
C LYS A 157 -10.76 3.09 -27.38
N PRO A 158 -10.61 4.37 -27.78
CA PRO A 158 -10.46 5.50 -26.85
C PRO A 158 -11.55 5.56 -25.77
N ALA A 159 -12.81 5.29 -26.14
CA ALA A 159 -13.94 5.27 -25.21
C ALA A 159 -13.79 4.21 -24.10
N ALA A 160 -13.14 3.08 -24.37
CA ALA A 160 -12.88 2.05 -23.36
C ALA A 160 -11.89 2.54 -22.30
N TYR A 161 -10.83 3.26 -22.69
CA TYR A 161 -9.89 3.86 -21.74
C TYR A 161 -10.54 4.89 -20.83
N VAL A 162 -11.38 5.76 -21.41
CA VAL A 162 -12.13 6.77 -20.64
C VAL A 162 -13.12 6.09 -19.68
N GLY A 163 -13.87 5.09 -20.16
CA GLY A 163 -14.81 4.33 -19.34
C GLY A 163 -14.12 3.62 -18.16
N ILE A 164 -13.01 2.93 -18.42
CA ILE A 164 -12.19 2.26 -17.40
C ILE A 164 -11.69 3.25 -16.35
N PHE A 165 -11.14 4.39 -16.78
CA PHE A 165 -10.64 5.41 -15.88
C PHE A 165 -11.76 5.98 -15.01
N LEU A 166 -12.88 6.41 -15.62
CA LEU A 166 -14.00 7.00 -14.90
C LEU A 166 -14.63 6.02 -13.93
N LEU A 167 -14.95 4.80 -14.38
CA LEU A 167 -15.57 3.78 -13.53
C LEU A 167 -14.64 3.38 -12.39
N GLY A 168 -13.37 3.13 -12.69
CA GLY A 168 -12.36 2.81 -11.68
C GLY A 168 -12.23 3.90 -10.62
N PHE A 169 -12.13 5.16 -11.06
CA PHE A 169 -12.01 6.33 -10.18
C PHE A 169 -13.28 6.59 -9.36
N ILE A 170 -14.47 6.51 -9.97
CA ILE A 170 -15.75 6.69 -9.29
C ILE A 170 -15.89 5.66 -8.16
N GLY A 171 -15.65 4.38 -8.43
CA GLY A 171 -15.72 3.37 -7.40
C GLY A 171 -14.68 3.59 -6.30
N LEU A 172 -13.46 4.01 -6.64
CA LEU A 172 -12.44 4.37 -5.65
C LEU A 172 -12.92 5.50 -4.72
N VAL A 173 -13.50 6.57 -5.29
CA VAL A 173 -14.04 7.70 -4.50
C VAL A 173 -15.21 7.25 -3.63
N ILE A 174 -16.15 6.47 -4.18
CA ILE A 174 -17.29 5.93 -3.44
C ILE A 174 -16.80 5.09 -2.26
N PHE A 175 -15.98 4.08 -2.51
CA PHE A 175 -15.52 3.17 -1.47
C PHE A 175 -14.63 3.85 -0.43
N ARG A 176 -13.93 4.92 -0.79
CA ARG A 176 -13.08 5.70 0.12
C ARG A 176 -13.87 6.73 0.95
N GLU A 177 -14.86 7.40 0.39
CA GLU A 177 -15.51 8.53 1.07
C GLU A 177 -16.90 8.19 1.63
N LEU A 178 -17.63 7.26 1.01
CA LEU A 178 -18.98 6.90 1.45
C LEU A 178 -19.01 6.25 2.85
N PRO A 179 -18.13 5.28 3.20
CA PRO A 179 -18.18 4.68 4.53
C PRO A 179 -17.94 5.69 5.66
N LYS A 180 -17.08 6.70 5.43
CA LYS A 180 -16.83 7.77 6.41
C LYS A 180 -18.08 8.59 6.71
N LYS A 181 -18.89 8.86 5.68
CA LYS A 181 -20.10 9.69 5.79
C LYS A 181 -21.27 8.93 6.40
N ILE A 182 -21.38 7.63 6.11
CA ILE A 182 -22.44 6.77 6.65
C ILE A 182 -22.17 6.45 8.13
N PHE A 183 -20.89 6.25 8.48
CA PHE A 183 -20.47 5.85 9.82
C PHE A 183 -19.47 6.85 10.42
N PRO A 184 -19.91 8.08 10.78
CA PRO A 184 -19.04 9.11 11.34
C PRO A 184 -18.78 8.85 12.84
N PHE A 185 -18.15 7.71 13.16
CA PHE A 185 -17.82 7.37 14.53
C PHE A 185 -16.64 8.22 15.04
N GLU A 186 -16.78 8.75 16.25
CA GLU A 186 -15.70 9.44 16.97
C GLU A 186 -14.85 8.48 17.82
N ASP A 187 -15.42 7.32 18.19
CA ASP A 187 -14.72 6.27 18.93
C ASP A 187 -13.58 5.67 18.10
N GLU A 188 -12.40 5.55 18.71
CA GLU A 188 -11.16 5.10 18.04
C GLU A 188 -11.31 3.69 17.45
N ILE A 189 -11.97 2.77 18.16
CA ILE A 189 -12.12 1.37 17.74
C ILE A 189 -13.10 1.28 16.57
N LEU A 190 -14.28 1.88 16.70
CA LEU A 190 -15.30 1.89 15.66
C LEU A 190 -14.81 2.61 14.40
N ALA A 191 -14.15 3.76 14.55
CA ALA A 191 -13.51 4.48 13.45
C ALA A 191 -12.42 3.63 12.78
N GLY A 192 -11.64 2.89 13.58
CA GLY A 192 -10.65 1.91 13.12
C GLY A 192 -11.27 0.79 12.28
N ILE A 193 -12.39 0.21 12.71
CA ILE A 193 -13.11 -0.84 11.97
C ILE A 193 -13.61 -0.31 10.62
N VAL A 194 -14.23 0.87 10.60
CA VAL A 194 -14.69 1.51 9.36
C VAL A 194 -13.51 1.82 8.44
N ARG A 195 -12.41 2.31 8.99
CA ARG A 195 -11.16 2.57 8.25
C ARG A 195 -10.62 1.30 7.62
N TYR A 196 -10.50 0.21 8.39
CA TYR A 196 -10.05 -1.07 7.88
C TYR A 196 -10.93 -1.55 6.72
N GLY A 197 -12.25 -1.61 6.94
CA GLY A 197 -13.22 -2.04 5.93
C GLY A 197 -13.19 -1.18 4.68
N ARG A 198 -13.03 0.14 4.83
CA ARG A 198 -12.88 1.09 3.72
C ARG A 198 -11.68 0.74 2.83
N TYR A 199 -10.48 0.60 3.41
CA TYR A 199 -9.30 0.34 2.60
C TYR A 199 -9.29 -1.08 2.02
N PHE A 200 -9.87 -2.03 2.75
CA PHE A 200 -10.12 -3.37 2.25
C PHE A 200 -11.00 -3.36 0.99
N ILE A 201 -12.19 -2.76 1.07
CA ILE A 201 -13.13 -2.74 -0.07
C ILE A 201 -12.63 -1.86 -1.21
N THR A 202 -11.87 -0.81 -0.93
CA THR A 202 -11.22 0.01 -1.97
C THR A 202 -10.26 -0.83 -2.83
N MET A 203 -9.45 -1.69 -2.20
CA MET A 203 -8.53 -2.58 -2.92
C MET A 203 -9.27 -3.78 -3.56
N LEU A 204 -10.36 -4.24 -2.94
CA LEU A 204 -11.26 -5.23 -3.55
C LEU A 204 -11.88 -4.72 -4.84
N TRP A 205 -12.33 -3.47 -4.83
CA TRP A 205 -12.81 -2.79 -6.03
C TRP A 205 -11.72 -2.66 -7.08
N ALA A 206 -10.59 -2.04 -6.74
CA ALA A 206 -9.56 -1.68 -7.70
C ALA A 206 -8.93 -2.88 -8.41
N VAL A 207 -8.70 -3.99 -7.68
CA VAL A 207 -7.95 -5.14 -8.18
C VAL A 207 -8.87 -6.27 -8.68
N TYR A 208 -10.08 -6.42 -8.12
CA TYR A 208 -10.97 -7.53 -8.47
C TYR A 208 -12.26 -7.07 -9.20
N TRP A 209 -13.13 -6.30 -8.54
CA TRP A 209 -14.46 -5.99 -9.10
C TRP A 209 -14.44 -5.06 -10.31
N ALA A 210 -13.62 -4.01 -10.31
CA ALA A 210 -13.57 -3.08 -11.44
C ALA A 210 -13.15 -3.78 -12.76
N PRO A 211 -12.08 -4.61 -12.78
CA PRO A 211 -11.78 -5.46 -13.94
C PRO A 211 -12.93 -6.35 -14.43
N MET A 212 -13.72 -6.93 -13.52
CA MET A 212 -14.88 -7.73 -13.90
C MET A 212 -15.93 -6.89 -14.62
N LEU A 213 -16.17 -5.67 -14.14
CA LEU A 213 -17.10 -4.74 -14.79
C LEU A 213 -16.58 -4.23 -16.14
N PHE A 214 -15.27 -4.02 -16.29
CA PHE A 214 -14.69 -3.68 -17.59
C PHE A 214 -14.95 -4.76 -18.63
N LYS A 215 -14.88 -6.04 -18.23
CA LYS A 215 -15.23 -7.17 -19.08
C LYS A 215 -16.72 -7.21 -19.41
N SER A 216 -17.60 -7.03 -18.42
CA SER A 216 -19.06 -7.06 -18.65
C SER A 216 -19.56 -5.91 -19.52
N LEU A 217 -18.90 -4.75 -19.46
CA LEU A 217 -19.20 -3.58 -20.27
C LEU A 217 -18.57 -3.62 -21.68
N GLY A 218 -17.82 -4.69 -21.99
CA GLY A 218 -17.14 -4.83 -23.28
C GLY A 218 -16.04 -3.79 -23.50
N TRP A 219 -15.41 -3.30 -22.44
CA TRP A 219 -14.21 -2.44 -22.51
C TRP A 219 -12.92 -3.24 -22.43
N ALA A 220 -13.01 -4.47 -21.92
CA ALA A 220 -11.92 -5.42 -21.80
C ALA A 220 -12.37 -6.80 -22.25
N GLU A 221 -11.45 -7.57 -22.81
CA GLU A 221 -11.66 -8.97 -23.20
C GLU A 221 -10.83 -9.89 -22.30
N PRO A 222 -11.30 -11.11 -22.00
CA PRO A 222 -10.48 -12.11 -21.31
C PRO A 222 -9.18 -12.35 -22.06
N LEU A 223 -8.06 -12.50 -21.34
CA LEU A 223 -6.80 -12.86 -21.97
C LEU A 223 -6.91 -14.30 -22.52
N PRO A 224 -6.61 -14.56 -23.81
CA PRO A 224 -6.67 -15.91 -24.36
C PRO A 224 -5.63 -16.86 -23.73
N ASP A 225 -5.97 -18.15 -23.58
CA ASP A 225 -5.13 -19.15 -22.87
C ASP A 225 -3.72 -19.33 -23.48
N ASN A 226 -3.55 -19.07 -24.77
CA ASN A 226 -2.26 -19.14 -25.46
C ASN A 226 -1.35 -17.94 -25.12
N GLU A 227 -1.90 -16.74 -25.01
CA GLU A 227 -1.19 -15.54 -24.53
C GLU A 227 -0.83 -15.71 -23.04
N MET A 228 -1.73 -16.30 -22.26
CA MET A 228 -1.47 -16.64 -20.85
C MET A 228 -0.28 -17.59 -20.68
N LYS A 229 -0.27 -18.71 -21.42
CA LYS A 229 0.83 -19.68 -21.39
C LYS A 229 2.15 -19.05 -21.83
N THR A 230 2.12 -18.18 -22.84
CA THR A 230 3.33 -17.49 -23.31
C THR A 230 3.87 -16.52 -22.25
N PHE A 231 2.99 -15.76 -21.59
CA PHE A 231 3.36 -14.88 -20.48
C PHE A 231 3.97 -15.65 -19.30
N LEU A 232 3.32 -16.73 -18.87
CA LEU A 232 3.79 -17.57 -17.75
C LEU A 232 5.04 -18.40 -18.09
N GLN A 233 5.26 -18.77 -19.36
CA GLN A 233 6.48 -19.47 -19.80
C GLN A 233 7.68 -18.53 -19.88
N LEU A 234 7.46 -17.24 -20.19
CA LEU A 234 8.49 -16.21 -20.06
C LEU A 234 8.89 -16.00 -18.60
N GLU A 235 7.97 -16.26 -17.66
CA GLU A 235 8.22 -16.21 -16.22
C GLU A 235 8.99 -17.43 -15.71
N ASN A 236 8.64 -18.64 -16.17
CA ASN A 236 9.30 -19.90 -15.77
C ASN A 236 10.66 -20.16 -16.44
N LYS A 237 10.99 -19.47 -17.53
CA LYS A 237 12.31 -19.53 -18.19
C LYS A 237 13.28 -18.42 -17.73
N GLN A 238 12.88 -17.62 -16.74
CA GLN A 238 13.69 -16.54 -16.14
C GLN A 238 14.20 -16.91 -14.75
#